data_AF-A0A1H6H145-F1
#
_entry.id   AF-A0A1H6H145-F1
#
_cell.length_a   1.000
_cell.length_b   1.000
_cell.length_c   1.000
_cell.angle_alpha   90.00
_cell.angle_beta   90.00
_cell.angle_gamma   90.00
#
_symmetry.space_group_name_H-M   'P 1'
#
loop_
_entity.id
_entity.type
_entity.pdbx_description
1 polymer ?
#
loop_
_entity_poly.entity_id
_entity_poly.type
_entity_poly.pdbx_seq_one_letter_code
_entity_poly.pdbx_strand_id
1 'polypeptide(L)'
;MRNGVVSFAQRVRGSDGKPWREWTVRAGSCAVDEAERLLRQDNRADIYLSQAVFGKWRSISDLTAIGACYADLDYHNVSRWRGKAPADVVVALLGHLEEAMLPHPSYILSTGRGLVCVWLTELLPRAALPRWNAVQKHLGSALETFGADKRAQDAARVFRLVGSDNSRADYDRRTVGMVWYHGSPAAPTRHVFGTLADEVLPVTHADLISLRTERAKRKAEGKDKTAPVKFLSAATYWETVLTDLQRLRAYRCPEGALPDGHRDAWLFVAATAISWISPSEVLGREILALGREAAGWRDSETKSRMSAVIKRARQAAAGQTVLFRGFEVDCRYRMKVSTILEWLRIDPTEQRVAGLRVLVDEDRKRELNTERTKASRHRRGGKDRTVQQADRRKMGEKALYLRASQGMTVAELATHLGVSVGQVHKAMRQAEQQ
;
A
#
# COMPACT_ATOMS: atom_id res chain seq x y z
N MET A 1 9.97 4.89 13.89
CA MET A 1 9.54 3.82 12.95
C MET A 1 10.16 2.45 13.22
N ARG A 2 11.11 2.27 14.16
CA ARG A 2 11.61 0.94 14.58
C ARG A 2 10.78 0.27 15.68
N ASN A 3 9.67 0.88 16.10
CA ASN A 3 8.78 0.28 17.10
C ASN A 3 7.96 -0.83 16.43
N GLY A 4 8.14 -2.05 16.92
CA GLY A 4 7.48 -3.24 16.40
C GLY A 4 8.37 -4.47 16.48
N VAL A 5 7.97 -5.51 15.77
CA VAL A 5 8.63 -6.80 15.75
C VAL A 5 8.94 -7.23 14.32
N VAL A 6 10.02 -7.99 14.16
CA VAL A 6 10.26 -8.83 12.96
C VAL A 6 9.90 -10.27 13.30
N SER A 7 9.58 -11.06 12.29
CA SER A 7 9.23 -12.46 12.48
C SER A 7 10.33 -13.38 11.98
N PHE A 8 10.65 -14.36 12.81
CA PHE A 8 11.49 -15.50 12.50
C PHE A 8 10.60 -16.73 12.32
N ALA A 9 11.01 -17.62 11.42
CA ALA A 9 10.41 -18.93 11.31
C ALA A 9 11.48 -20.00 11.07
N GLN A 10 11.28 -21.21 11.58
CA GLN A 10 12.15 -22.34 11.33
C GLN A 10 11.31 -23.58 11.03
N ARG A 11 11.74 -24.37 10.05
CA ARG A 11 11.13 -25.68 9.78
C ARG A 11 11.53 -26.65 10.89
N VAL A 12 10.56 -27.20 11.60
CA VAL A 12 10.81 -28.15 12.69
C VAL A 12 10.33 -29.53 12.25
N ARG A 13 11.15 -30.56 12.48
CA ARG A 13 10.70 -31.96 12.39
C ARG A 13 9.96 -32.28 13.70
N GLY A 14 8.65 -32.02 13.76
CA GLY A 14 7.84 -32.20 14.98
C GLY A 14 6.61 -33.08 14.76
N SER A 15 6.25 -33.85 15.79
CA SER A 15 5.13 -34.80 15.93
C SER A 15 3.72 -34.18 15.84
N ASP A 16 3.61 -32.87 15.94
CA ASP A 16 2.34 -32.17 16.22
C ASP A 16 1.58 -31.73 14.95
N GLY A 17 1.94 -32.30 13.80
CA GLY A 17 1.30 -32.04 12.51
C GLY A 17 1.56 -30.66 11.88
N LYS A 18 2.26 -29.74 12.57
CA LYS A 18 2.69 -28.44 12.01
C LYS A 18 4.20 -28.44 11.72
N PRO A 19 4.63 -28.39 10.43
CA PRO A 19 6.04 -28.50 10.06
C PRO A 19 6.89 -27.23 10.28
N TRP A 20 6.36 -26.22 10.98
CA TRP A 20 6.97 -24.89 11.10
C TRP A 20 6.72 -24.29 12.49
N ARG A 21 7.77 -23.67 13.04
CA ARG A 21 7.70 -22.80 14.22
C ARG A 21 7.91 -21.35 13.76
N GLU A 22 7.02 -20.45 14.13
CA GLU A 22 7.11 -19.02 13.84
C GLU A 22 7.01 -18.22 15.16
N TRP A 23 7.84 -17.20 15.30
CA TRP A 23 7.86 -16.31 16.46
C TRP A 23 8.30 -14.91 16.05
N THR A 24 8.20 -13.96 16.99
CA THR A 24 8.49 -12.55 16.75
C THR A 24 9.49 -12.02 17.76
N VAL A 25 10.40 -11.15 17.31
CA VAL A 25 11.40 -10.49 18.15
C VAL A 25 11.35 -8.99 17.87
N ARG A 26 11.62 -8.16 18.87
CA ARG A 26 11.66 -6.70 18.68
C ARG A 26 12.65 -6.33 17.58
N ALA A 27 12.21 -5.45 16.68
CA ALA A 27 13.08 -4.93 15.62
C ALA A 27 14.25 -4.13 16.22
N GLY A 28 15.39 -4.11 15.53
CA GLY A 28 16.62 -3.48 16.02
C GLY A 28 17.64 -4.51 16.52
N SER A 29 18.38 -4.19 17.59
CA SER A 29 19.45 -5.04 18.11
C SER A 29 18.97 -6.44 18.49
N CYS A 30 17.81 -6.56 19.14
CA CYS A 30 17.27 -7.87 19.55
C CYS A 30 17.09 -8.84 18.36
N ALA A 31 16.75 -8.32 17.17
CA ALA A 31 16.64 -9.15 15.97
C ALA A 31 18.01 -9.62 15.45
N VAL A 32 19.05 -8.80 15.62
CA VAL A 32 20.44 -9.18 15.30
C VAL A 32 20.91 -10.26 16.27
N ASP A 33 20.72 -10.04 17.57
CA ASP A 33 21.10 -11.01 18.61
C ASP A 33 20.42 -12.37 18.40
N GLU A 34 19.13 -12.36 18.05
CA GLU A 34 18.38 -13.58 17.75
C GLU A 34 18.91 -14.28 16.49
N ALA A 35 19.21 -13.54 15.42
CA ALA A 35 19.79 -14.11 14.21
C ALA A 35 21.14 -14.78 14.50
N GLU A 36 22.02 -14.13 15.27
CA GLU A 36 23.30 -14.72 15.64
C GLU A 36 23.14 -15.96 16.52
N ARG A 37 22.23 -15.93 17.50
CA ARG A 37 21.90 -17.09 18.34
C ARG A 37 21.43 -18.27 17.50
N LEU A 38 20.56 -18.03 16.53
CA LEU A 38 20.04 -19.04 15.60
C LEU A 38 21.09 -19.61 14.65
N LEU A 39 22.12 -18.84 14.31
CA LEU A 39 23.23 -19.32 13.47
C LEU A 39 24.27 -20.12 14.26
N ARG A 40 24.33 -19.96 15.59
CA ARG A 40 25.22 -20.71 16.49
C ARG A 40 24.67 -22.07 16.93
N GLN A 41 23.41 -22.37 16.66
CA GLN A 41 22.80 -23.66 17.03
C GLN A 41 23.21 -24.79 16.07
N ASP A 42 23.20 -26.04 16.54
CA ASP A 42 23.57 -27.21 15.73
C ASP A 42 22.72 -27.34 14.46
N ASN A 43 21.41 -27.15 14.59
CA ASN A 43 20.50 -27.18 13.45
C ASN A 43 20.20 -25.76 12.92
N ARG A 44 21.06 -25.29 12.01
CA ARG A 44 20.87 -24.02 11.30
C ARG A 44 20.05 -24.13 10.00
N ALA A 45 19.32 -25.23 9.79
CA ALA A 45 18.58 -25.43 8.55
C ALA A 45 17.22 -24.72 8.55
N ASP A 46 16.81 -24.26 7.37
CA ASP A 46 15.48 -23.73 7.06
C ASP A 46 15.02 -22.63 8.04
N ILE A 47 15.87 -21.64 8.28
CA ILE A 47 15.57 -20.46 9.09
C ILE A 47 15.18 -19.31 8.18
N TYR A 48 14.13 -18.58 8.53
CA TYR A 48 13.55 -17.51 7.72
C TYR A 48 13.34 -16.25 8.55
N LEU A 49 13.41 -15.10 7.91
CA LEU A 49 13.26 -13.77 8.49
C LEU A 49 12.39 -12.88 7.59
N SER A 50 11.49 -12.13 8.20
CA SER A 50 10.67 -11.13 7.51
C SER A 50 11.46 -9.89 7.11
N GLN A 51 11.14 -9.29 5.95
CA GLN A 51 11.77 -8.06 5.48
C GLN A 51 11.08 -6.77 5.97
N ALA A 52 9.89 -6.92 6.54
CA ALA A 52 9.09 -5.83 7.09
C ALA A 52 8.99 -5.93 8.62
N VAL A 53 8.51 -4.84 9.23
CA VAL A 53 8.22 -4.73 10.66
C VAL A 53 6.71 -4.74 10.88
N PHE A 54 6.28 -5.38 11.95
CA PHE A 54 4.88 -5.55 12.35
C PHE A 54 4.63 -5.03 13.76
N GLY A 55 3.37 -4.84 14.15
CA GLY A 55 3.01 -4.43 15.51
C GLY A 55 3.29 -5.53 16.54
N LYS A 56 2.60 -6.67 16.40
CA LYS A 56 2.67 -7.84 17.27
C LYS A 56 2.93 -9.13 16.50
N TRP A 57 2.31 -9.34 15.34
CA TRP A 57 2.41 -10.58 14.55
C TRP A 57 2.68 -10.29 13.09
N ARG A 58 3.35 -11.23 12.39
CA ARG A 58 3.55 -11.11 10.94
C ARG A 58 2.24 -11.30 10.19
N SER A 59 1.66 -10.18 9.76
CA SER A 59 0.53 -10.14 8.86
C SER A 59 0.52 -8.81 8.10
N ILE A 60 -0.13 -8.79 6.95
CA ILE A 60 -0.38 -7.55 6.22
C ILE A 60 -1.25 -6.64 7.07
N SER A 61 -2.20 -7.16 7.88
CA SER A 61 -3.01 -6.29 8.75
C SER A 61 -2.15 -5.55 9.78
N ASP A 62 -1.14 -6.20 10.34
CA ASP A 62 -0.33 -5.65 11.43
C ASP A 62 0.98 -5.01 10.92
N LEU A 63 1.10 -4.77 9.62
CA LEU A 63 2.27 -4.16 8.98
C LEU A 63 2.48 -2.71 9.45
N THR A 64 3.64 -2.42 10.03
CA THR A 64 3.99 -1.08 10.53
C THR A 64 4.99 -0.36 9.62
N ALA A 65 6.02 -1.07 9.14
CA ALA A 65 7.02 -0.49 8.25
C ALA A 65 7.54 -1.50 7.21
N ILE A 66 7.83 -1.01 6.00
CA ILE A 66 8.43 -1.77 4.89
C ILE A 66 9.82 -1.20 4.62
N GLY A 67 10.85 -2.04 4.55
CA GLY A 67 12.25 -1.58 4.39
C GLY A 67 12.93 -1.98 3.08
N ALA A 68 12.25 -2.73 2.21
CA ALA A 68 12.84 -3.20 0.95
C ALA A 68 11.77 -3.60 -0.07
N CYS A 69 12.13 -3.55 -1.35
CA CYS A 69 11.50 -4.33 -2.43
C CYS A 69 12.35 -5.58 -2.70
N TYR A 70 11.75 -6.62 -3.28
CA TYR A 70 12.44 -7.88 -3.54
C TYR A 70 11.79 -8.71 -4.65
N ALA A 71 12.61 -9.54 -5.29
CA ALA A 71 12.18 -10.56 -6.24
C ALA A 71 12.80 -11.91 -5.87
N ASP A 72 11.94 -12.93 -5.68
CA ASP A 72 12.31 -14.32 -5.42
C ASP A 72 12.39 -15.05 -6.76
N LEU A 73 13.58 -15.49 -7.15
CA LEU A 73 13.88 -16.05 -8.47
C LEU A 73 14.14 -17.56 -8.37
N ASP A 74 13.15 -18.36 -8.77
CA ASP A 74 13.27 -19.81 -8.91
C ASP A 74 13.87 -20.17 -10.27
N TYR A 75 15.05 -19.64 -10.59
CA TYR A 75 15.64 -19.72 -11.93
C TYR A 75 15.83 -21.17 -12.42
N HIS A 76 16.00 -22.15 -11.54
CA HIS A 76 16.12 -23.57 -11.95
C HIS A 76 14.86 -24.13 -12.62
N ASN A 77 13.69 -23.52 -12.39
CA ASN A 77 12.45 -23.89 -13.07
C ASN A 77 12.43 -23.41 -14.54
N VAL A 78 13.26 -22.43 -14.89
CA VAL A 78 13.43 -21.93 -16.26
C VAL A 78 14.45 -22.80 -17.00
N SER A 79 14.07 -23.34 -18.16
CA SER A 79 14.92 -24.24 -18.96
C SER A 79 16.30 -23.65 -19.26
N ARG A 80 16.36 -22.36 -19.61
CA ARG A 80 17.60 -21.61 -19.90
C ARG A 80 18.60 -21.60 -18.75
N TRP A 81 18.12 -21.53 -17.52
CA TRP A 81 18.97 -21.35 -16.33
C TRP A 81 19.14 -22.64 -15.51
N ARG A 82 18.47 -23.72 -15.89
CA ARG A 82 18.56 -25.00 -15.21
C ARG A 82 20.00 -25.54 -15.23
N GLY A 83 20.52 -25.84 -14.04
CA GLY A 83 21.88 -26.37 -13.86
C GLY A 83 22.99 -25.32 -13.97
N LYS A 84 22.68 -24.04 -14.22
CA LYS A 84 23.68 -22.98 -14.23
C LYS A 84 24.13 -22.62 -12.81
N ALA A 85 25.38 -22.17 -12.68
CA ALA A 85 25.89 -21.69 -11.41
C ALA A 85 25.20 -20.36 -11.04
N PRO A 86 24.95 -20.09 -9.74
CA PRO A 86 24.34 -18.83 -9.31
C PRO A 86 25.05 -17.58 -9.84
N ALA A 87 26.39 -17.60 -9.90
CA ALA A 87 27.18 -16.48 -10.40
C ALA A 87 26.88 -16.14 -11.88
N ASP A 88 26.75 -17.16 -12.74
CA ASP A 88 26.43 -16.96 -14.16
C ASP A 88 25.04 -16.33 -14.33
N VAL A 89 24.06 -16.80 -13.54
CA VAL A 89 22.69 -16.27 -13.56
C VAL A 89 22.68 -14.83 -13.05
N VAL A 90 23.47 -14.51 -12.02
CA VAL A 90 23.61 -13.15 -11.51
C VAL A 90 24.18 -12.20 -12.57
N VAL A 91 25.22 -12.58 -13.30
CA VAL A 91 25.79 -11.74 -14.37
C VAL A 91 24.74 -11.43 -15.44
N ALA A 92 24.02 -12.46 -15.90
CA ALA A 92 22.97 -12.27 -16.90
C ALA A 92 21.78 -11.44 -16.38
N LEU A 93 21.42 -11.62 -15.11
CA LEU A 93 20.38 -10.85 -14.43
C LEU A 93 20.75 -9.36 -14.36
N LEU A 94 21.99 -9.03 -14.00
CA LEU A 94 22.45 -7.65 -13.92
C LEU A 94 22.44 -7.01 -15.30
N GLY A 95 22.96 -7.67 -16.33
CA GLY A 95 22.89 -7.18 -17.71
C GLY A 95 21.44 -6.95 -18.18
N HIS A 96 20.50 -7.85 -17.84
CA HIS A 96 19.09 -7.66 -18.16
C HIS A 96 18.48 -6.45 -17.44
N LEU A 97 18.85 -6.19 -16.19
CA LEU A 97 18.40 -4.99 -15.47
C LEU A 97 18.93 -3.72 -16.13
N GLU A 98 20.20 -3.69 -16.54
CA GLU A 98 20.79 -2.56 -17.29
C GLU A 98 20.09 -2.32 -18.63
N GLU A 99 19.88 -3.38 -19.42
CA GLU A 99 19.15 -3.30 -20.71
C GLU A 99 17.72 -2.81 -20.54
N ALA A 100 17.06 -3.23 -19.45
CA ALA A 100 15.71 -2.77 -19.09
C ALA A 100 15.70 -1.38 -18.45
N MET A 101 16.86 -0.72 -18.28
CA MET A 101 17.02 0.54 -17.57
C MET A 101 16.46 0.51 -16.14
N LEU A 102 16.50 -0.66 -15.50
CA LEU A 102 16.04 -0.86 -14.14
C LEU A 102 17.22 -0.75 -13.15
N PRO A 103 16.99 -0.18 -11.95
CA PRO A 103 18.05 -0.06 -10.97
C PRO A 103 18.51 -1.44 -10.49
N HIS A 104 19.82 -1.58 -10.33
CA HIS A 104 20.40 -2.77 -9.70
C HIS A 104 19.89 -2.95 -8.26
N PRO A 105 19.77 -4.20 -7.79
CA PRO A 105 19.46 -4.46 -6.39
C PRO A 105 20.57 -3.92 -5.47
N SER A 106 20.25 -3.79 -4.19
CA SER A 106 21.25 -3.55 -3.15
C SER A 106 22.16 -4.76 -2.97
N TYR A 107 21.57 -5.95 -2.98
CA TYR A 107 22.28 -7.21 -2.92
C TYR A 107 21.45 -8.37 -3.48
N ILE A 108 22.14 -9.46 -3.81
CA ILE A 108 21.53 -10.72 -4.26
C ILE A 108 21.99 -11.85 -3.35
N LEU A 109 21.03 -12.62 -2.84
CA LEU A 109 21.29 -13.82 -2.05
C LEU A 109 21.11 -15.07 -2.91
N SER A 110 22.05 -16.01 -2.84
CA SER A 110 21.78 -17.39 -3.23
C SER A 110 21.09 -18.09 -2.08
N THR A 111 19.95 -18.73 -2.37
CA THR A 111 19.21 -19.54 -1.39
C THR A 111 19.47 -21.05 -1.57
N GLY A 112 20.48 -21.39 -2.38
CA GLY A 112 20.86 -22.74 -2.77
C GLY A 112 20.03 -23.37 -3.89
N ARG A 113 18.79 -22.88 -4.11
CA ARG A 113 17.89 -23.32 -5.20
C ARG A 113 17.23 -22.16 -5.93
N GLY A 114 17.81 -20.97 -5.84
CA GLY A 114 17.24 -19.75 -6.38
C GLY A 114 18.05 -18.54 -5.94
N LEU A 115 17.64 -17.38 -6.42
CA LEU A 115 18.19 -16.09 -6.03
C LEU A 115 17.12 -15.23 -5.38
N VAL A 116 17.50 -14.38 -4.45
CA VAL A 116 16.63 -13.30 -3.95
C VAL A 116 17.33 -11.98 -4.22
N CYS A 117 16.74 -11.17 -5.09
CA CYS A 117 17.19 -9.80 -5.35
C CYS A 117 16.51 -8.88 -4.33
N VAL A 118 17.28 -8.03 -3.66
CA VAL A 118 16.75 -7.12 -2.64
C VAL A 118 17.17 -5.69 -2.95
N TRP A 119 16.19 -4.78 -3.05
CA TRP A 119 16.38 -3.33 -3.13
C TRP A 119 16.01 -2.74 -1.77
N LEU A 120 17.02 -2.45 -0.95
CA LEU A 120 16.83 -1.81 0.35
C LEU A 120 16.37 -0.36 0.16
N THR A 121 15.43 0.09 0.99
CA THR A 121 14.95 1.47 1.01
C THR A 121 15.04 2.07 2.41
N GLU A 122 14.67 3.34 2.54
CA GLU A 122 14.21 3.89 3.82
C GLU A 122 12.99 3.11 4.35
N LEU A 123 12.70 3.23 5.66
CA LEU A 123 11.51 2.62 6.24
C LEU A 123 10.25 3.37 5.80
N LEU A 124 9.41 2.69 5.03
CA LEU A 124 8.17 3.21 4.51
C LEU A 124 7.01 2.89 5.47
N PRO A 125 6.11 3.84 5.75
CA PRO A 125 4.91 3.55 6.51
C PRO A 125 3.96 2.66 5.71
N ARG A 126 3.03 1.98 6.39
CA ARG A 126 1.93 1.21 5.77
C ARG A 126 1.22 1.94 4.65
N ALA A 127 1.07 3.26 4.74
CA ALA A 127 0.40 4.07 3.71
C ALA A 127 1.09 4.04 2.32
N ALA A 128 2.36 3.61 2.25
CA ALA A 128 3.09 3.44 1.00
C ALA A 128 2.82 2.08 0.32
N LEU A 129 2.14 1.14 1.00
CA LEU A 129 1.87 -0.23 0.52
C LEU A 129 1.28 -0.29 -0.90
N PRO A 130 0.33 0.57 -1.33
CA PRO A 130 -0.20 0.50 -2.69
C PRO A 130 0.88 0.78 -3.75
N ARG A 131 1.72 1.80 -3.52
CA ARG A 131 2.80 2.17 -4.45
C ARG A 131 3.91 1.12 -4.41
N TRP A 132 4.23 0.61 -3.22
CA TRP A 132 5.20 -0.47 -3.03
C TRP A 132 4.75 -1.75 -3.76
N ASN A 133 3.47 -2.14 -3.67
CA ASN A 133 2.92 -3.28 -4.41
C ASN A 133 3.03 -3.10 -5.93
N ALA A 134 2.87 -1.87 -6.44
CA ALA A 134 3.05 -1.58 -7.86
C ALA A 134 4.50 -1.79 -8.30
N VAL A 135 5.47 -1.32 -7.50
CA VAL A 135 6.91 -1.52 -7.74
C VAL A 135 7.25 -3.01 -7.70
N GLN A 136 6.81 -3.75 -6.67
CA GLN A 136 6.99 -5.20 -6.56
C GLN A 136 6.46 -5.96 -7.77
N LYS A 137 5.26 -5.62 -8.22
CA LYS A 137 4.64 -6.26 -9.38
C LYS A 137 5.44 -6.00 -10.65
N HIS A 138 5.93 -4.78 -10.85
CA HIS A 138 6.71 -4.44 -12.03
C HIS A 138 8.09 -5.11 -12.02
N LEU A 139 8.82 -5.07 -10.90
CA LEU A 139 10.08 -5.80 -10.73
C LEU A 139 9.90 -7.30 -10.99
N GLY A 140 8.87 -7.90 -10.39
CA GLY A 140 8.59 -9.32 -10.61
C GLY A 140 8.24 -9.63 -12.06
N SER A 141 7.49 -8.76 -12.75
CA SER A 141 7.16 -8.92 -14.17
C SER A 141 8.40 -8.80 -15.06
N ALA A 142 9.27 -7.83 -14.79
CA ALA A 142 10.51 -7.62 -15.53
C ALA A 142 11.48 -8.80 -15.39
N LEU A 143 11.41 -9.52 -14.27
CA LEU A 143 12.30 -10.65 -13.94
C LEU A 143 11.66 -12.03 -14.20
N GLU A 144 10.52 -12.10 -14.90
CA GLU A 144 9.87 -13.38 -15.22
C GLU A 144 10.79 -14.33 -16.00
N THR A 145 11.65 -13.81 -16.88
CA THR A 145 12.62 -14.63 -17.63
C THR A 145 13.69 -15.29 -16.76
N PHE A 146 13.81 -14.88 -15.50
CA PHE A 146 14.69 -15.50 -14.49
C PHE A 146 13.91 -16.33 -13.47
N GLY A 147 12.61 -16.57 -13.69
CA GLY A 147 11.78 -17.38 -12.82
C GLY A 147 11.26 -16.65 -11.59
N ALA A 148 11.00 -15.33 -11.70
CA ALA A 148 10.40 -14.57 -10.62
C ALA A 148 9.05 -15.17 -10.17
N ASP A 149 8.93 -15.52 -8.88
CA ASP A 149 7.71 -16.07 -8.30
C ASP A 149 6.67 -14.95 -8.10
N LYS A 150 5.61 -14.97 -8.90
CA LYS A 150 4.46 -14.05 -8.81
C LYS A 150 3.75 -14.13 -7.45
N ARG A 151 3.93 -15.22 -6.69
CA ARG A 151 3.35 -15.41 -5.35
C ARG A 151 4.22 -14.81 -4.24
N ALA A 152 5.43 -14.36 -4.55
CA ALA A 152 6.42 -13.85 -3.58
C ALA A 152 6.47 -12.32 -3.49
N GLN A 153 5.34 -11.64 -3.75
CA GLN A 153 5.28 -10.18 -3.89
C GLN A 153 4.63 -9.45 -2.70
N ASP A 154 4.20 -10.18 -1.66
CA ASP A 154 3.47 -9.62 -0.52
C ASP A 154 4.38 -9.03 0.56
N ALA A 155 4.00 -7.92 1.20
CA ALA A 155 4.82 -7.25 2.22
C ALA A 155 5.10 -8.09 3.49
N ALA A 156 4.38 -9.19 3.71
CA ALA A 156 4.58 -10.09 4.84
C ALA A 156 5.49 -11.28 4.49
N ARG A 157 6.22 -11.24 3.37
CA ARG A 157 7.14 -12.30 2.94
C ARG A 157 8.29 -12.49 3.93
N VAL A 158 8.72 -13.74 4.04
CA VAL A 158 9.93 -14.16 4.76
C VAL A 158 10.90 -14.80 3.78
N PHE A 159 12.19 -14.52 3.93
CA PHE A 159 13.27 -15.14 3.17
C PHE A 159 14.21 -15.90 4.08
N ARG A 160 14.99 -16.83 3.53
CA ARG A 160 15.95 -17.58 4.33
C ARG A 160 16.99 -16.64 4.94
N LEU A 161 17.33 -16.86 6.21
CA LEU A 161 18.34 -16.11 6.92
C LEU A 161 19.71 -16.39 6.30
N VAL A 162 20.49 -15.35 6.03
CA VAL A 162 21.88 -15.49 5.54
C VAL A 162 22.71 -16.27 6.57
N GLY A 163 23.52 -17.22 6.11
CA GLY A 163 24.29 -18.14 6.95
C GLY A 163 23.55 -19.42 7.36
N SER A 164 22.22 -19.48 7.16
CA SER A 164 21.44 -20.70 7.36
C SER A 164 21.56 -21.66 6.17
N ASP A 165 21.19 -22.93 6.36
CA ASP A 165 21.22 -23.94 5.30
C ASP A 165 19.82 -24.23 4.74
N ASN A 166 19.68 -24.32 3.42
CA ASN A 166 18.46 -24.80 2.77
C ASN A 166 18.46 -26.33 2.74
N SER A 167 17.62 -26.97 3.56
CA SER A 167 17.62 -28.45 3.67
C SER A 167 17.14 -29.18 2.40
N ARG A 168 16.60 -28.45 1.43
CA ARG A 168 16.11 -28.99 0.14
C ARG A 168 17.11 -28.83 -1.00
N ALA A 169 18.25 -28.18 -0.74
CA ALA A 169 19.32 -27.97 -1.69
C ALA A 169 20.43 -29.00 -1.50
N ASP A 170 21.22 -29.22 -2.54
CA ASP A 170 22.39 -30.11 -2.48
C ASP A 170 23.47 -29.53 -1.55
N TYR A 171 24.28 -30.41 -0.98
CA TYR A 171 25.20 -30.09 0.11
C TYR A 171 26.19 -28.97 -0.23
N ASP A 172 26.69 -28.95 -1.46
CA ASP A 172 27.66 -27.99 -2.00
C ASP A 172 27.11 -26.57 -2.17
N ARG A 173 25.78 -26.41 -2.25
CA ARG A 173 25.12 -25.12 -2.52
C ARG A 173 24.06 -24.74 -1.51
N ARG A 174 23.86 -25.51 -0.46
CA ARG A 174 22.75 -25.30 0.49
C ARG A 174 22.87 -24.05 1.36
N THR A 175 24.08 -23.56 1.60
CA THR A 175 24.29 -22.42 2.50
C THR A 175 23.82 -21.14 1.84
N VAL A 176 22.93 -20.43 2.54
CA VAL A 176 22.36 -19.16 2.08
C VAL A 176 23.40 -18.08 2.25
N GLY A 177 23.76 -17.42 1.15
CA GLY A 177 24.86 -16.47 1.13
C GLY A 177 24.63 -15.33 0.17
N MET A 178 25.23 -14.18 0.46
CA MET A 178 25.27 -13.06 -0.47
C MET A 178 26.24 -13.41 -1.60
N VAL A 179 25.74 -13.41 -2.83
CA VAL A 179 26.54 -13.74 -4.03
C VAL A 179 26.90 -12.51 -4.84
N TRP A 180 26.23 -11.39 -4.60
CA TRP A 180 26.53 -10.10 -5.21
C TRP A 180 25.98 -8.96 -4.35
N TYR A 181 26.64 -7.81 -4.38
CA TYR A 181 26.22 -6.59 -3.69
C TYR A 181 26.62 -5.34 -4.47
N HIS A 182 25.85 -4.28 -4.28
CA HIS A 182 26.21 -2.94 -4.70
C HIS A 182 26.68 -2.14 -3.46
N GLY A 183 27.80 -1.44 -3.57
CA GLY A 183 28.43 -0.77 -2.43
C GLY A 183 29.37 -1.72 -1.69
N SER A 184 29.09 -2.01 -0.42
CA SER A 184 29.90 -2.96 0.39
C SER A 184 29.02 -4.03 1.05
N PRO A 185 29.57 -5.21 1.42
CA PRO A 185 28.79 -6.25 2.11
C PRO A 185 28.23 -5.81 3.46
N ALA A 186 29.00 -5.01 4.21
CA ALA A 186 28.62 -4.51 5.54
C ALA A 186 27.60 -3.36 5.45
N ALA A 187 27.61 -2.62 4.34
CA ALA A 187 26.68 -1.53 4.08
C ALA A 187 26.29 -1.54 2.58
N PRO A 188 25.36 -2.41 2.17
CA PRO A 188 24.84 -2.41 0.81
C PRO A 188 24.13 -1.10 0.49
N THR A 189 24.22 -0.67 -0.77
CA THR A 189 23.58 0.56 -1.26
C THR A 189 22.09 0.57 -0.93
N ARG A 190 21.58 1.66 -0.36
CA ARG A 190 20.14 1.87 -0.14
C ARG A 190 19.59 2.84 -1.16
N HIS A 191 18.42 2.52 -1.69
CA HIS A 191 17.68 3.39 -2.58
C HIS A 191 16.79 4.33 -1.77
N VAL A 192 16.47 5.48 -2.35
CA VAL A 192 15.32 6.29 -1.93
C VAL A 192 14.10 5.73 -2.66
N PHE A 193 13.06 5.29 -1.95
CA PHE A 193 11.92 4.59 -2.55
C PHE A 193 11.20 5.43 -3.61
N GLY A 194 11.12 6.75 -3.42
CA GLY A 194 10.56 7.67 -4.41
C GLY A 194 11.26 7.57 -5.76
N THR A 195 12.59 7.62 -5.75
CA THR A 195 13.45 7.49 -6.94
C THR A 195 13.36 6.09 -7.54
N LEU A 196 13.49 5.05 -6.72
CA LEU A 196 13.33 3.66 -7.14
C LEU A 196 11.99 3.43 -7.85
N ALA A 197 10.90 3.96 -7.30
CA ALA A 197 9.59 3.82 -7.89
C ALA A 197 9.43 4.61 -9.19
N ASP A 198 10.16 5.70 -9.38
CA ASP A 198 10.14 6.47 -10.63
C ASP A 198 10.94 5.78 -11.73
N GLU A 199 12.05 5.12 -11.39
CA GLU A 199 12.85 4.33 -12.34
C GLU A 199 12.17 3.01 -12.73
N VAL A 200 11.45 2.39 -11.80
CA VAL A 200 10.81 1.08 -12.03
C VAL A 200 9.43 1.20 -12.68
N LEU A 201 8.63 2.22 -12.36
CA LEU A 201 7.25 2.28 -12.86
C LEU A 201 7.19 2.92 -14.25
N PRO A 202 6.30 2.45 -15.15
CA PRO A 202 6.19 2.98 -16.53
C PRO A 202 5.82 4.47 -16.63
N VAL A 203 5.32 5.05 -15.53
CA VAL A 203 4.97 6.47 -15.46
C VAL A 203 5.59 7.01 -14.18
N THR A 204 6.54 7.94 -14.33
CA THR A 204 7.24 8.54 -13.19
C THR A 204 6.31 9.43 -12.37
N HIS A 205 6.68 9.76 -11.14
CA HIS A 205 5.94 10.73 -10.34
C HIS A 205 5.92 12.12 -10.98
N ALA A 206 7.01 12.53 -11.65
CA ALA A 206 7.08 13.79 -12.39
C ALA A 206 6.11 13.80 -13.58
N ASP A 207 6.03 12.70 -14.34
CA ASP A 207 5.05 12.53 -15.41
C ASP A 207 3.63 12.52 -14.87
N LEU A 208 3.38 11.85 -13.74
CA LEU A 208 2.08 11.90 -13.07
C LEU A 208 1.71 13.33 -12.64
N ILE A 209 2.67 14.14 -12.17
CA ILE A 209 2.45 15.56 -11.86
C ILE A 209 2.20 16.35 -13.15
N SER A 210 3.02 16.19 -14.18
CA SER A 210 2.89 16.87 -15.48
C SER A 210 1.56 16.55 -16.15
N LEU A 211 1.19 15.27 -16.24
CA LEU A 211 -0.10 14.80 -16.71
C LEU A 211 -1.27 15.35 -15.88
N ARG A 212 -1.10 15.52 -14.56
CA ARG A 212 -2.11 16.17 -13.71
C ARG A 212 -2.22 17.67 -13.98
N THR A 213 -1.10 18.35 -14.21
CA THR A 213 -1.03 19.80 -14.51
C THR A 213 -1.61 20.08 -15.90
N GLU A 214 -1.25 19.28 -16.89
CA GLU A 214 -1.73 19.34 -18.27
C GLU A 214 -3.23 19.02 -18.33
N ARG A 215 -3.71 18.00 -17.61
CA ARG A 215 -5.16 17.76 -17.43
C ARG A 215 -5.85 18.92 -16.70
N ALA A 216 -5.22 19.51 -15.69
CA ALA A 216 -5.79 20.67 -15.00
C ALA A 216 -5.91 21.89 -15.93
N LYS A 217 -4.92 22.11 -16.81
CA LYS A 217 -4.92 23.15 -17.85
C LYS A 217 -6.01 22.90 -18.88
N ARG A 218 -6.09 21.69 -19.46
CA ARG A 218 -7.16 21.32 -20.41
C ARG A 218 -8.56 21.41 -19.79
N LYS A 219 -8.71 21.06 -18.51
CA LYS A 219 -9.95 21.23 -17.76
C LYS A 219 -10.30 22.71 -17.53
N ALA A 220 -9.32 23.56 -17.26
CA ALA A 220 -9.51 25.00 -17.14
C ALA A 220 -9.88 25.65 -18.50
N GLU A 221 -9.33 25.14 -19.60
CA GLU A 221 -9.66 25.53 -20.97
C GLU A 221 -11.00 24.94 -21.48
N GLY A 222 -11.70 24.14 -20.67
CA GLY A 222 -12.97 23.49 -21.06
C GLY A 222 -12.82 22.40 -22.14
N LYS A 223 -11.58 22.04 -22.51
CA LYS A 223 -11.27 21.03 -23.53
C LYS A 223 -11.26 19.60 -22.98
N ASP A 224 -11.21 19.43 -21.67
CA ASP A 224 -11.28 18.11 -21.02
C ASP A 224 -12.74 17.75 -20.70
N LYS A 225 -13.43 17.10 -21.66
CA LYS A 225 -14.79 16.57 -21.49
C LYS A 225 -14.81 15.22 -20.75
N THR A 226 -13.65 14.59 -20.60
CA THR A 226 -13.48 13.32 -19.91
C THR A 226 -13.24 13.56 -18.42
N ALA A 227 -14.20 13.17 -17.59
CA ALA A 227 -13.95 13.09 -16.16
C ALA A 227 -12.73 12.20 -15.90
N PRO A 228 -11.79 12.58 -15.01
CA PRO A 228 -10.65 11.73 -14.71
C PRO A 228 -11.18 10.40 -14.20
N VAL A 229 -10.80 9.31 -14.88
CA VAL A 229 -11.08 7.97 -14.39
C VAL A 229 -10.20 7.78 -13.15
N LYS A 230 -10.72 8.17 -11.99
CA LYS A 230 -10.20 7.71 -10.71
C LYS A 230 -10.51 6.22 -10.68
N PHE A 231 -9.60 5.40 -11.20
CA PHE A 231 -9.72 3.95 -11.03
C PHE A 231 -9.47 3.63 -9.56
N LEU A 232 -10.53 3.73 -8.75
CA LEU A 232 -10.66 2.97 -7.53
C LEU A 232 -10.66 1.51 -7.96
N SER A 233 -9.50 0.86 -7.87
CA SER A 233 -9.43 -0.58 -7.98
C SER A 233 -10.10 -1.18 -6.73
N ALA A 234 -10.63 -2.40 -6.87
CA ALA A 234 -11.15 -3.13 -5.72
C ALA A 234 -10.10 -3.23 -4.60
N ALA A 235 -8.84 -3.50 -4.93
CA ALA A 235 -7.74 -3.55 -3.95
C ALA A 235 -7.59 -2.22 -3.17
N THR A 236 -7.51 -1.08 -3.86
CA THR A 236 -7.36 0.24 -3.19
C THR A 236 -8.57 0.62 -2.31
N TYR A 237 -9.78 0.24 -2.74
CA TYR A 237 -10.98 0.45 -1.95
C TYR A 237 -10.94 -0.43 -0.68
N TRP A 238 -10.69 -1.72 -0.84
CA TRP A 238 -10.69 -2.68 0.27
C TRP A 238 -9.53 -2.47 1.24
N GLU A 239 -8.39 -1.97 0.80
CA GLU A 239 -7.31 -1.52 1.69
C GLU A 239 -7.74 -0.35 2.58
N THR A 240 -8.49 0.61 2.01
CA THR A 240 -9.04 1.72 2.80
C THR A 240 -10.10 1.23 3.78
N VAL A 241 -10.97 0.29 3.36
CA VAL A 241 -11.92 -0.38 4.26
C VAL A 241 -11.19 -1.09 5.40
N LEU A 242 -10.14 -1.87 5.11
CA LEU A 242 -9.37 -2.57 6.16
C LEU A 242 -8.73 -1.58 7.13
N THR A 243 -8.23 -0.44 6.63
CA THR A 243 -7.66 0.63 7.46
C THR A 243 -8.72 1.25 8.38
N ASP A 244 -9.93 1.53 7.87
CA ASP A 244 -11.04 2.04 8.67
C ASP A 244 -11.50 1.00 9.71
N LEU A 245 -11.55 -0.28 9.35
CA LEU A 245 -11.86 -1.36 10.30
C LEU A 245 -10.85 -1.42 11.44
N GLN A 246 -9.55 -1.26 11.14
CA GLN A 246 -8.49 -1.23 12.14
C GLN A 246 -8.59 0.00 13.05
N ARG A 247 -8.89 1.18 12.49
CA ARG A 247 -9.14 2.40 13.27
C ARG A 247 -10.34 2.26 14.19
N LEU A 248 -11.45 1.73 13.65
CA LEU A 248 -12.65 1.47 14.43
C LEU A 248 -12.37 0.49 15.57
N ARG A 249 -11.63 -0.59 15.30
CA ARG A 249 -11.24 -1.55 16.34
C ARG A 249 -10.34 -0.90 17.40
N ALA A 250 -9.34 -0.11 16.98
CA ALA A 250 -8.47 0.60 17.93
C ALA A 250 -9.24 1.60 18.80
N TYR A 251 -10.28 2.23 18.25
CA TYR A 251 -11.18 3.10 18.99
C TYR A 251 -12.08 2.34 19.97
N ARG A 252 -12.75 1.27 19.52
CA ARG A 252 -13.69 0.47 20.35
C ARG A 252 -13.01 -0.40 21.39
N CYS A 253 -11.83 -0.92 21.06
CA CYS A 253 -11.11 -1.92 21.85
C CYS A 253 -9.61 -1.61 21.85
N PRO A 254 -9.18 -0.49 22.45
CA PRO A 254 -7.78 -0.07 22.46
C PRO A 254 -6.84 -1.11 23.10
N GLU A 255 -7.37 -1.92 24.02
CA GLU A 255 -6.58 -2.86 24.82
C GLU A 255 -6.66 -4.32 24.34
N GLY A 256 -7.48 -4.67 23.35
CA GLY A 256 -7.69 -6.09 23.08
C GLY A 256 -8.53 -6.52 21.89
N ALA A 257 -9.17 -7.68 22.06
CA ALA A 257 -10.06 -8.30 21.11
C ALA A 257 -11.46 -7.66 21.19
N LEU A 258 -12.18 -7.69 20.08
CA LEU A 258 -13.59 -7.29 20.04
C LEU A 258 -14.40 -8.15 21.02
N PRO A 259 -15.52 -7.65 21.59
CA PRO A 259 -16.41 -8.46 22.42
C PRO A 259 -17.25 -9.43 21.57
N ASP A 260 -17.80 -10.46 22.22
CA ASP A 260 -18.72 -11.40 21.56
C ASP A 260 -19.93 -10.66 20.96
N GLY A 261 -20.43 -11.18 19.83
CA GLY A 261 -21.47 -10.53 19.01
C GLY A 261 -20.95 -9.50 18.00
N HIS A 262 -19.74 -8.95 18.20
CA HIS A 262 -19.12 -8.00 17.26
C HIS A 262 -17.98 -8.62 16.42
N ARG A 263 -17.38 -9.72 16.91
CA ARG A 263 -16.23 -10.43 16.30
C ARG A 263 -16.52 -10.92 14.88
N ASP A 264 -17.62 -11.67 14.71
CA ASP A 264 -17.95 -12.33 13.44
C ASP A 264 -18.14 -11.38 12.29
N ALA A 265 -18.99 -10.37 12.45
CA ALA A 265 -19.28 -9.39 11.41
C ALA A 265 -18.02 -8.60 11.05
N TRP A 266 -17.26 -8.14 12.05
CA TRP A 266 -16.03 -7.40 11.80
C TRP A 266 -14.99 -8.25 11.07
N LEU A 267 -14.76 -9.48 11.54
CA LEU A 267 -13.77 -10.38 10.95
C LEU A 267 -14.16 -10.80 9.54
N PHE A 268 -15.46 -10.98 9.26
CA PHE A 268 -15.95 -11.30 7.93
C PHE A 268 -15.70 -10.16 6.93
N VAL A 269 -15.96 -8.90 7.33
CA VAL A 269 -15.68 -7.73 6.48
C VAL A 269 -14.17 -7.57 6.29
N ALA A 270 -13.39 -7.74 7.35
CA ALA A 270 -11.93 -7.62 7.27
C ALA A 270 -11.31 -8.75 6.42
N ALA A 271 -11.76 -9.99 6.56
CA ALA A 271 -11.34 -11.12 5.74
C ALA A 271 -11.71 -10.89 4.26
N THR A 272 -12.89 -10.35 4.01
CA THR A 272 -13.30 -9.94 2.66
C THR A 272 -12.33 -8.90 2.11
N ALA A 273 -11.99 -7.88 2.88
CA ALA A 273 -11.00 -6.87 2.49
C ALA A 273 -9.63 -7.48 2.18
N ILE A 274 -9.14 -8.39 3.03
CA ILE A 274 -7.85 -9.08 2.84
C ILE A 274 -7.85 -9.91 1.54
N SER A 275 -8.98 -10.52 1.16
CA SER A 275 -9.08 -11.29 -0.09
C SER A 275 -8.90 -10.47 -1.38
N TRP A 276 -9.01 -9.14 -1.29
CA TRP A 276 -8.80 -8.23 -2.42
C TRP A 276 -7.39 -7.62 -2.47
N ILE A 277 -6.62 -7.72 -1.38
CA ILE A 277 -5.29 -7.11 -1.25
C ILE A 277 -4.17 -8.15 -1.16
N SER A 278 -4.47 -9.39 -0.78
CA SER A 278 -3.50 -10.46 -0.58
C SER A 278 -3.69 -11.61 -1.58
N PRO A 279 -2.60 -12.29 -2.00
CA PRO A 279 -2.68 -13.54 -2.76
C PRO A 279 -3.49 -14.62 -2.03
N SER A 280 -4.20 -15.47 -2.79
CA SER A 280 -5.10 -16.49 -2.24
C SER A 280 -4.38 -17.57 -1.41
N GLU A 281 -3.10 -17.78 -1.70
CA GLU A 281 -2.22 -18.78 -1.09
C GLU A 281 -1.86 -18.41 0.35
N VAL A 282 -1.66 -17.11 0.63
CA VAL A 282 -1.33 -16.59 1.96
C VAL A 282 -2.57 -16.12 2.73
N LEU A 283 -3.69 -15.87 2.04
CA LEU A 283 -4.94 -15.34 2.62
C LEU A 283 -5.40 -16.11 3.87
N GLY A 284 -5.31 -17.44 3.86
CA GLY A 284 -5.70 -18.25 5.00
C GLY A 284 -4.91 -17.89 6.26
N ARG A 285 -3.58 -17.74 6.14
CA ARG A 285 -2.71 -17.33 7.26
C ARG A 285 -3.07 -15.94 7.75
N GLU A 286 -3.31 -15.00 6.83
CA GLU A 286 -3.66 -13.62 7.16
C GLU A 286 -4.97 -13.54 7.95
N ILE A 287 -5.99 -14.30 7.53
CA ILE A 287 -7.28 -14.36 8.23
C ILE A 287 -7.13 -15.02 9.62
N LEU A 288 -6.31 -16.06 9.75
CA LEU A 288 -6.04 -16.71 11.04
C LEU A 288 -5.32 -15.77 12.02
N ALA A 289 -4.30 -15.05 11.54
CA ALA A 289 -3.61 -14.05 12.32
C ALA A 289 -4.57 -12.97 12.81
N LEU A 290 -5.44 -12.48 11.93
CA LEU A 290 -6.45 -11.50 12.27
C LEU A 290 -7.49 -12.06 13.26
N GLY A 291 -7.89 -13.31 13.14
CA GLY A 291 -8.82 -13.97 14.07
C GLY A 291 -8.27 -14.05 15.49
N ARG A 292 -6.98 -14.41 15.64
CA ARG A 292 -6.29 -14.39 16.93
C ARG A 292 -6.21 -12.99 17.50
N GLU A 293 -5.81 -12.03 16.67
CA GLU A 293 -5.58 -10.65 17.09
C GLU A 293 -6.89 -9.92 17.47
N ALA A 294 -7.90 -9.99 16.60
CA ALA A 294 -9.11 -9.19 16.70
C ALA A 294 -10.26 -9.88 17.44
N ALA A 295 -10.27 -11.21 17.51
CA ALA A 295 -11.35 -11.96 18.15
C ALA A 295 -10.89 -12.89 19.27
N GLY A 296 -9.58 -13.09 19.46
CA GLY A 296 -9.07 -14.08 20.41
C GLY A 296 -9.41 -15.53 20.03
N TRP A 297 -9.80 -15.77 18.77
CA TRP A 297 -10.24 -17.07 18.31
C TRP A 297 -9.07 -18.02 18.07
N ARG A 298 -9.35 -19.31 18.25
CA ARG A 298 -8.43 -20.38 17.85
C ARG A 298 -8.45 -20.52 16.33
N ASP A 299 -7.33 -20.97 15.76
CA ASP A 299 -7.17 -21.16 14.32
C ASP A 299 -8.29 -22.04 13.70
N SER A 300 -8.69 -23.11 14.38
CA SER A 300 -9.76 -24.01 13.90
C SER A 300 -11.10 -23.28 13.79
N GLU A 301 -11.41 -22.45 14.76
CA GLU A 301 -12.64 -21.65 14.81
C GLU A 301 -12.63 -20.57 13.73
N THR A 302 -11.55 -19.80 13.62
CA THR A 302 -11.42 -18.79 12.55
C THR A 302 -11.50 -19.44 11.17
N LYS A 303 -10.83 -20.59 10.95
CA LYS A 303 -10.87 -21.31 9.67
C LYS A 303 -12.29 -21.78 9.34
N SER A 304 -13.02 -22.29 10.32
CA SER A 304 -14.41 -22.73 10.14
C SER A 304 -15.31 -21.56 9.74
N ARG A 305 -15.30 -20.49 10.55
CA ARG A 305 -16.17 -19.31 10.37
C ARG A 305 -15.85 -18.52 9.09
N MET A 306 -14.57 -18.44 8.70
CA MET A 306 -14.12 -17.66 7.52
C MET A 306 -13.90 -18.50 6.25
N SER A 307 -14.25 -19.79 6.29
CA SER A 307 -14.04 -20.74 5.19
C SER A 307 -14.64 -20.27 3.85
N ALA A 308 -15.82 -19.63 3.89
CA ALA A 308 -16.49 -19.11 2.70
C ALA A 308 -15.68 -18.02 1.97
N VAL A 309 -15.05 -17.11 2.73
CA VAL A 309 -14.21 -16.04 2.16
C VAL A 309 -12.96 -16.65 1.51
N ILE A 310 -12.30 -17.58 2.20
CA ILE A 310 -11.12 -18.29 1.69
C ILE A 310 -11.47 -19.07 0.41
N LYS A 311 -12.61 -19.76 0.39
CA LYS A 311 -13.10 -20.52 -0.77
C LYS A 311 -13.30 -19.60 -1.97
N ARG A 312 -14.03 -18.48 -1.81
CA ARG A 312 -14.29 -17.53 -2.90
C ARG A 312 -13.04 -16.87 -3.44
N ALA A 313 -12.06 -16.57 -2.58
CA ALA A 313 -10.78 -16.02 -3.02
C ALA A 313 -9.98 -17.01 -3.88
N ARG A 314 -9.99 -18.31 -3.54
CA ARG A 314 -9.36 -19.36 -4.36
C ARG A 314 -10.07 -19.53 -5.70
N GLN A 315 -11.41 -19.48 -5.72
CA GLN A 315 -12.18 -19.53 -6.96
C GLN A 315 -11.82 -18.37 -7.88
N ALA A 316 -11.75 -17.14 -7.34
CA ALA A 316 -11.34 -15.96 -8.10
C ALA A 316 -9.90 -16.09 -8.62
N ALA A 317 -8.97 -16.61 -7.80
CA ALA A 317 -7.59 -16.86 -8.23
C ALA A 317 -7.48 -17.91 -9.35
N ALA A 318 -8.41 -18.87 -9.39
CA ALA A 318 -8.54 -19.85 -10.47
C ALA A 318 -9.27 -19.30 -11.72
N GLY A 319 -9.59 -18.01 -11.76
CA GLY A 319 -10.29 -17.36 -12.88
C GLY A 319 -11.79 -17.65 -12.95
N GLN A 320 -12.38 -18.23 -11.90
CA GLN A 320 -13.83 -18.48 -11.86
C GLN A 320 -14.60 -17.18 -11.65
N THR A 321 -15.81 -17.12 -12.20
CA THR A 321 -16.79 -16.05 -12.02
C THR A 321 -18.08 -16.61 -11.41
N VAL A 322 -18.93 -15.72 -10.88
CA VAL A 322 -20.30 -16.05 -10.42
C VAL A 322 -21.31 -15.17 -11.13
N LEU A 323 -22.49 -15.73 -11.43
CA LEU A 323 -23.60 -14.96 -11.98
C LEU A 323 -24.27 -14.15 -10.87
N PHE A 324 -24.29 -12.83 -11.02
CA PHE A 324 -24.98 -11.92 -10.11
C PHE A 324 -25.82 -10.93 -10.91
N ARG A 325 -27.14 -10.98 -10.72
CA ARG A 325 -28.11 -10.13 -11.46
C ARG A 325 -27.94 -10.20 -12.98
N GLY A 326 -27.66 -11.40 -13.50
CA GLY A 326 -27.47 -11.65 -14.92
C GLY A 326 -26.07 -11.34 -15.48
N PHE A 327 -25.13 -10.88 -14.64
CA PHE A 327 -23.76 -10.58 -15.06
C PHE A 327 -22.75 -11.52 -14.41
N GLU A 328 -21.74 -11.94 -15.17
CA GLU A 328 -20.58 -12.62 -14.60
C GLU A 328 -19.71 -11.62 -13.84
N VAL A 329 -19.49 -11.91 -12.56
CA VAL A 329 -18.68 -11.08 -11.68
C VAL A 329 -17.67 -11.92 -10.92
N ASP A 330 -16.64 -11.26 -10.38
CA ASP A 330 -15.64 -11.89 -9.51
C ASP A 330 -16.30 -12.64 -8.34
N CYS A 331 -15.82 -13.86 -8.07
CA CYS A 331 -16.35 -14.73 -7.01
C CYS A 331 -16.26 -14.13 -5.60
N ARG A 332 -15.30 -13.22 -5.33
CA ARG A 332 -15.09 -12.63 -4.00
C ARG A 332 -16.26 -11.74 -3.59
N TYR A 333 -16.51 -11.69 -2.28
CA TYR A 333 -17.59 -10.86 -1.75
C TYR A 333 -17.36 -9.37 -2.05
N ARG A 334 -18.46 -8.69 -2.37
CA ARG A 334 -18.55 -7.24 -2.47
C ARG A 334 -19.70 -6.76 -1.60
N MET A 335 -19.44 -5.83 -0.70
CA MET A 335 -20.43 -5.30 0.24
C MET A 335 -20.63 -3.81 0.03
N LYS A 336 -21.87 -3.35 0.19
CA LYS A 336 -22.17 -1.91 0.23
C LYS A 336 -21.69 -1.34 1.57
N VAL A 337 -21.21 -0.09 1.57
CA VAL A 337 -20.84 0.63 2.80
C VAL A 337 -22.01 0.64 3.78
N SER A 338 -23.23 0.90 3.33
CA SER A 338 -24.43 0.89 4.17
C SER A 338 -24.62 -0.44 4.91
N THR A 339 -24.39 -1.56 4.23
CA THR A 339 -24.46 -2.91 4.84
C THR A 339 -23.35 -3.09 5.88
N ILE A 340 -22.14 -2.59 5.63
CA ILE A 340 -21.04 -2.67 6.61
C ILE A 340 -21.35 -1.81 7.84
N LEU A 341 -21.84 -0.58 7.65
CA LEU A 341 -22.24 0.30 8.75
C LEU A 341 -23.31 -0.35 9.63
N GLU A 342 -24.31 -0.96 9.00
CA GLU A 342 -25.39 -1.69 9.68
C GLU A 342 -24.87 -2.91 10.46
N TRP A 343 -24.12 -3.79 9.79
CA TRP A 343 -23.59 -5.02 10.41
C TRP A 343 -22.65 -4.73 11.57
N LEU A 344 -21.83 -3.69 11.45
CA LEU A 344 -20.88 -3.29 12.48
C LEU A 344 -21.46 -2.30 13.48
N ARG A 345 -22.70 -1.86 13.29
CA ARG A 345 -23.39 -0.84 14.10
C ARG A 345 -22.50 0.39 14.31
N ILE A 346 -21.95 0.93 13.22
CA ILE A 346 -21.05 2.09 13.27
C ILE A 346 -21.90 3.35 13.33
N ASP A 347 -21.80 4.10 14.42
CA ASP A 347 -22.54 5.35 14.57
C ASP A 347 -21.76 6.57 14.01
N PRO A 348 -22.44 7.70 13.72
CA PRO A 348 -21.81 8.89 13.15
C PRO A 348 -20.72 9.52 14.03
N THR A 349 -20.75 9.33 15.35
CA THR A 349 -19.73 9.83 16.26
C THR A 349 -18.43 9.06 16.06
N GLU A 350 -18.51 7.73 16.02
CA GLU A 350 -17.36 6.86 15.79
C GLU A 350 -16.68 7.16 14.45
N GLN A 351 -17.47 7.43 13.41
CA GLN A 351 -16.94 7.81 12.09
C GLN A 351 -15.99 9.01 12.16
N ARG A 352 -16.32 10.00 13.00
CA ARG A 352 -15.53 11.22 13.18
C ARG A 352 -14.34 10.97 14.09
N VAL A 353 -14.57 10.41 15.27
CA VAL A 353 -13.53 10.24 16.31
C VAL A 353 -12.46 9.23 15.87
N ALA A 354 -12.85 8.11 15.29
CA ALA A 354 -11.90 7.12 14.76
C ALA A 354 -11.27 7.56 13.42
N GLY A 355 -11.71 8.68 12.84
CA GLY A 355 -11.17 9.21 11.59
C GLY A 355 -11.39 8.28 10.38
N LEU A 356 -12.59 7.71 10.25
CA LEU A 356 -12.96 6.82 9.15
C LEU A 356 -13.09 7.62 7.84
N ARG A 357 -12.81 6.95 6.71
CA ARG A 357 -12.72 7.58 5.38
C ARG A 357 -13.74 7.06 4.39
N VAL A 358 -14.04 5.77 4.44
CA VAL A 358 -14.91 5.03 3.53
C VAL A 358 -16.06 4.38 4.29
N LEU A 359 -15.82 3.89 5.51
CA LEU A 359 -16.87 3.39 6.39
C LEU A 359 -17.58 4.57 7.09
N VAL A 360 -18.26 5.39 6.28
CA VAL A 360 -18.94 6.61 6.72
C VAL A 360 -20.32 6.72 6.05
N ASP A 361 -21.24 7.39 6.71
CA ASP A 361 -22.55 7.72 6.15
C ASP A 361 -22.46 8.83 5.08
N GLU A 362 -23.59 9.13 4.43
CA GLU A 362 -23.63 10.15 3.38
C GLU A 362 -23.35 11.56 3.91
N ASP A 363 -23.67 11.86 5.17
CA ASP A 363 -23.42 13.18 5.74
C ASP A 363 -21.93 13.39 6.01
N ARG A 364 -21.27 12.44 6.67
CA ARG A 364 -19.82 12.49 6.88
C ARG A 364 -19.04 12.42 5.56
N LYS A 365 -19.55 11.69 4.57
CA LYS A 365 -18.97 11.67 3.21
C LYS A 365 -19.04 13.05 2.54
N ARG A 366 -20.14 13.80 2.70
CA ARG A 366 -20.27 15.18 2.22
C ARG A 366 -19.29 16.12 2.93
N GLU A 367 -19.14 15.96 4.25
CA GLU A 367 -18.16 16.71 5.05
C GLU A 367 -16.73 16.46 4.54
N LEU A 368 -16.31 15.19 4.43
CA LEU A 368 -14.99 14.80 3.93
C LEU A 368 -14.72 15.31 2.51
N ASN A 369 -15.74 15.29 1.63
CA ASN A 369 -15.60 15.85 0.29
C ASN A 369 -15.42 17.37 0.32
N THR A 370 -16.10 18.06 1.23
CA THR A 370 -15.97 19.50 1.46
C THR A 370 -14.58 19.84 2.00
N GLU A 371 -14.12 19.14 3.03
CA GLU A 371 -12.77 19.25 3.60
C GLU A 371 -11.70 19.03 2.53
N ARG A 372 -11.82 17.94 1.76
CA ARG A 372 -10.90 17.63 0.64
C ARG A 372 -10.90 18.72 -0.41
N THR A 373 -12.06 19.27 -0.74
CA THR A 373 -12.19 20.34 -1.74
C THR A 373 -11.59 21.65 -1.23
N LYS A 374 -11.84 22.01 0.04
CA LYS A 374 -11.22 23.17 0.71
C LYS A 374 -9.70 23.04 0.73
N ALA A 375 -9.17 21.92 1.22
CA ALA A 375 -7.73 21.65 1.24
C ALA A 375 -7.09 21.65 -0.16
N SER A 376 -7.79 21.11 -1.16
CA SER A 376 -7.34 21.16 -2.55
C SER A 376 -7.32 22.59 -3.11
N ARG A 377 -8.29 23.44 -2.74
CA ARG A 377 -8.31 24.86 -3.15
C ARG A 377 -7.16 25.62 -2.50
N HIS A 378 -6.96 25.43 -1.21
CA HIS A 378 -5.86 26.05 -0.47
C HIS A 378 -4.49 25.69 -1.07
N ARG A 379 -4.24 24.40 -1.35
CA ARG A 379 -3.00 23.94 -2.01
C ARG A 379 -2.79 24.53 -3.41
N ARG A 380 -3.85 24.98 -4.08
CA ARG A 380 -3.78 25.64 -5.40
C ARG A 380 -3.71 27.16 -5.29
N GLY A 381 -3.41 27.71 -4.10
CA GLY A 381 -3.36 29.15 -3.87
C GLY A 381 -4.74 29.83 -3.83
N GLY A 382 -5.81 29.06 -3.66
CA GLY A 382 -7.15 29.61 -3.50
C GLY A 382 -7.26 30.42 -2.21
N LYS A 383 -7.39 31.75 -2.33
CA LYS A 383 -7.64 32.66 -1.22
C LYS A 383 -8.94 32.29 -0.49
N ASP A 384 -8.95 32.44 0.83
CA ASP A 384 -10.13 32.18 1.65
C ASP A 384 -11.30 33.11 1.26
N ARG A 385 -12.54 32.66 1.49
CA ARG A 385 -13.75 33.38 1.01
C ARG A 385 -13.85 34.79 1.61
N THR A 386 -13.44 34.95 2.86
CA THR A 386 -13.37 36.24 3.58
C THR A 386 -12.35 37.17 2.93
N VAL A 387 -11.16 36.66 2.62
CA VAL A 387 -10.11 37.39 1.91
C VAL A 387 -10.57 37.79 0.52
N GLN A 388 -11.22 36.89 -0.23
CA GLN A 388 -11.79 37.22 -1.54
C GLN A 388 -12.90 38.28 -1.46
N GLN A 389 -13.73 38.27 -0.41
CA GLN A 389 -14.76 39.28 -0.21
C GLN A 389 -14.14 40.64 0.16
N ALA A 390 -13.12 40.66 1.01
CA ALA A 390 -12.39 41.87 1.39
C ALA A 390 -11.63 42.48 0.21
N ASP A 391 -10.92 41.66 -0.57
CA ASP A 391 -10.23 42.09 -1.80
C ASP A 391 -11.22 42.65 -2.82
N ARG A 392 -12.38 41.98 -3.00
CA ARG A 392 -13.43 42.44 -3.90
C ARG A 392 -14.06 43.74 -3.41
N ARG A 393 -14.24 43.92 -2.10
CA ARG A 393 -14.75 45.16 -1.51
C ARG A 393 -13.78 46.32 -1.76
N LYS A 394 -12.49 46.17 -1.42
CA LYS A 394 -11.46 47.19 -1.69
C LYS A 394 -11.41 47.58 -3.17
N MET A 395 -11.55 46.60 -4.06
CA MET A 395 -11.65 46.84 -5.50
C MET A 395 -12.90 47.63 -5.88
N GLY A 396 -14.05 47.32 -5.26
CA GLY A 396 -15.31 48.05 -5.46
C GLY A 396 -15.22 49.50 -4.98
N GLU A 397 -14.68 49.73 -3.78
CA GLU A 397 -14.44 51.05 -3.21
C GLU A 397 -13.50 51.87 -4.12
N LYS A 398 -12.40 51.27 -4.59
CA LYS A 398 -11.49 51.92 -5.54
C LYS A 398 -12.16 52.23 -6.88
N ALA A 399 -12.98 51.33 -7.40
CA ALA A 399 -13.71 51.54 -8.65
C ALA A 399 -14.76 52.66 -8.53
N LEU A 400 -15.49 52.73 -7.42
CA LEU A 400 -16.44 53.81 -7.12
C LEU A 400 -15.73 55.16 -7.00
N TYR A 401 -14.59 55.20 -6.29
CA TYR A 401 -13.78 56.41 -6.15
C TYR A 401 -13.27 56.90 -7.52
N LEU A 402 -12.70 56.03 -8.35
CA LEU A 402 -12.20 56.40 -9.68
C LEU A 402 -13.32 56.85 -10.61
N ARG A 403 -14.50 56.22 -10.52
CA ARG A 403 -15.69 56.67 -11.26
C ARG A 403 -16.13 58.07 -10.85
N ALA A 404 -16.13 58.37 -9.55
CA ALA A 404 -16.55 59.66 -9.03
C ALA A 404 -15.52 60.78 -9.26
N SER A 405 -14.23 60.47 -9.13
CA SER A 405 -13.14 61.46 -9.23
C SER A 405 -12.64 61.72 -10.65
N GLN A 406 -12.67 60.71 -11.51
CA GLN A 406 -12.08 60.77 -12.87
C GLN A 406 -13.12 60.51 -13.97
N GLY A 407 -14.39 60.28 -13.62
CA GLY A 407 -15.47 60.08 -14.60
C GLY A 407 -15.36 58.77 -15.40
N MET A 408 -14.48 57.85 -15.01
CA MET A 408 -14.20 56.63 -15.78
C MET A 408 -15.43 55.74 -15.94
N THR A 409 -15.66 55.26 -17.14
CA THR A 409 -16.67 54.26 -17.47
C THR A 409 -16.27 52.88 -16.92
N VAL A 410 -17.22 51.97 -16.77
CA VAL A 410 -16.95 50.62 -16.24
C VAL A 410 -15.98 49.82 -17.13
N ALA A 411 -15.98 50.09 -18.45
CA ALA A 411 -15.03 49.48 -19.38
C ALA A 411 -13.59 49.98 -19.16
N GLU A 412 -13.44 51.28 -18.90
CA GLU A 412 -12.13 51.89 -18.58
C GLU A 412 -11.63 51.42 -17.21
N LEU A 413 -12.52 51.30 -16.22
CA LEU A 413 -12.19 50.74 -14.90
C LEU A 413 -11.73 49.29 -14.98
N ALA A 414 -12.40 48.47 -15.80
CA ALA A 414 -12.00 47.07 -16.04
C ALA A 414 -10.58 46.99 -16.63
N THR A 415 -10.28 47.86 -17.60
CA THR A 415 -8.96 47.98 -18.20
C THR A 415 -7.91 48.47 -17.20
N HIS A 416 -8.23 49.52 -16.44
CA HIS A 416 -7.34 50.13 -15.44
C HIS A 416 -7.02 49.19 -14.27
N LEU A 417 -7.98 48.36 -13.84
CA LEU A 417 -7.82 47.42 -12.73
C LEU A 417 -7.35 46.02 -13.18
N GLY A 418 -7.21 45.79 -14.50
CA GLY A 418 -6.76 44.51 -15.06
C GLY A 418 -7.74 43.35 -14.81
N VAL A 419 -9.05 43.63 -14.78
CA VAL A 419 -10.11 42.65 -14.49
C VAL A 419 -11.26 42.75 -15.49
N SER A 420 -12.16 41.76 -15.50
CA SER A 420 -13.32 41.78 -16.39
C SER A 420 -14.38 42.81 -15.96
N VAL A 421 -15.15 43.34 -16.91
CA VAL A 421 -16.30 44.24 -16.67
C VAL A 421 -17.30 43.62 -15.67
N GLY A 422 -17.57 42.32 -15.79
CA GLY A 422 -18.44 41.60 -14.85
C GLY A 422 -17.90 41.54 -13.42
N GLN A 423 -16.58 41.48 -13.24
CA GLN A 423 -15.95 41.56 -11.91
C GLN A 423 -16.07 42.96 -11.31
N VAL A 424 -15.91 44.01 -12.12
CA VAL A 424 -16.07 45.41 -11.66
C VAL A 424 -17.51 45.66 -11.20
N HIS A 425 -18.52 45.31 -12.01
CA HIS A 425 -19.93 45.44 -11.61
C HIS A 425 -20.29 44.66 -10.34
N LYS A 426 -19.69 43.49 -10.16
CA LYS A 426 -19.90 42.68 -8.95
C LYS A 426 -19.20 43.29 -7.73
N ALA A 427 -18.02 43.88 -7.93
CA ALA A 427 -17.27 44.54 -6.86
C ALA A 427 -17.93 45.83 -6.40
N MET A 428 -18.38 46.69 -7.34
CA MET A 428 -19.10 47.93 -7.03
C MET A 428 -20.41 47.65 -6.29
N ARG A 429 -21.25 46.73 -6.79
CA ARG A 429 -22.49 46.33 -6.08
C ARG A 429 -22.24 45.82 -4.67
N GLN A 430 -21.14 45.09 -4.45
CA GLN A 430 -20.80 44.59 -3.13
C GLN A 430 -20.29 45.69 -2.19
N ALA A 431 -19.73 46.78 -2.73
CA ALA A 431 -19.32 47.95 -1.96
C ALA A 431 -20.50 48.91 -1.67
N GLU A 432 -21.52 48.97 -2.53
CA GLU A 432 -22.73 49.80 -2.38
C GLU A 432 -23.78 49.21 -1.42
N GLN A 433 -23.73 47.91 -1.13
CA GLN A 433 -24.70 47.20 -0.26
C GLN A 433 -24.42 47.38 1.26
N GLN A 434 -23.71 48.44 1.65
CA GLN A 434 -23.50 48.84 3.04
C GLN A 434 -23.84 50.30 3.25
#